data_AF-A0A0C2MGD2-F1
#
_entry.id   AF-A0A0C2MGD2-F1
#
_cell.length_a   1.000
_cell.length_b   1.000
_cell.length_c   1.000
_cell.angle_alpha   90.00
_cell.angle_beta   90.00
_cell.angle_gamma   90.00
#
_symmetry.space_group_name_H-M   'P 1'
#
loop_
_entity.id
_entity.type
_entity.pdbx_description
1 polymer ?
#
loop_
_entity_poly.entity_id
_entity_poly.type
_entity_poly.pdbx_seq_one_letter_code
_entity_poly.pdbx_strand_id
1 'polypeptide(L)'
;MYKMTLPLMLVFNKIDMVNGSTHVEWLSDFEAFEAAVKSKPSVSGDLANSLCLTLEEFYKKLKYAEVSCRTEQGFEDVVKNFDGLISEFNQDVSDLETKKKNIQTQKNENKTKKGYLKGEKIHFVLEKPE
;
A
#
# COMPACT_ATOMS: atom_id res chain seq x y z
N MET A 1 2.41 -3.15 14.19
CA MET A 1 3.02 -4.26 13.43
C MET A 1 3.43 -3.68 12.08
N TYR A 2 4.72 -3.53 11.80
CA TYR A 2 5.20 -2.90 10.56
C TYR A 2 5.13 -3.92 9.42
N LYS A 3 4.01 -3.94 8.70
CA LYS A 3 3.87 -4.77 7.51
C LYS A 3 4.28 -3.92 6.32
N MET A 4 5.30 -4.36 5.58
CA MET A 4 5.57 -3.78 4.27
C MET A 4 4.40 -4.13 3.34
N THR A 5 3.92 -3.12 2.65
CA THR A 5 3.01 -3.26 1.50
C THR A 5 3.88 -3.31 0.25
N LEU A 6 3.81 -4.41 -0.49
CA LEU A 6 4.49 -4.49 -1.78
C LEU A 6 3.61 -3.76 -2.82
N PRO A 7 4.16 -2.79 -3.57
CA PRO A 7 3.42 -2.20 -4.67
C PRO A 7 3.05 -3.27 -5.69
N LEU A 8 1.80 -3.26 -6.12
CA LEU A 8 1.24 -4.20 -7.08
C LEU A 8 0.88 -3.45 -8.37
N MET A 9 1.15 -4.07 -9.52
CA MET A 9 0.70 -3.60 -10.83
C MET A 9 -0.18 -4.66 -11.46
N LEU A 10 -1.26 -4.23 -12.12
CA LEU A 10 -2.04 -5.10 -13.00
C LEU A 10 -1.55 -4.98 -14.44
N VAL A 11 -1.28 -6.10 -15.09
CA VAL A 11 -0.86 -6.12 -16.49
C VAL A 11 -1.86 -6.93 -17.30
N PHE A 12 -2.62 -6.25 -18.16
CA PHE A 12 -3.54 -6.86 -19.09
C PHE A 12 -2.78 -7.35 -20.31
N ASN A 13 -2.59 -8.67 -20.41
CA ASN A 13 -1.91 -9.29 -21.54
C ASN A 13 -2.90 -9.64 -22.67
N LYS A 14 -2.38 -9.76 -23.90
CA LYS A 14 -3.07 -10.17 -25.14
C LYS A 14 -3.99 -9.10 -25.73
N ILE A 15 -3.57 -7.84 -25.68
CA ILE A 15 -4.32 -6.73 -26.30
C ILE A 15 -4.46 -6.85 -27.83
N ASP A 16 -3.66 -7.71 -28.46
CA ASP A 16 -3.78 -8.09 -29.87
C ASP A 16 -5.07 -8.85 -30.21
N MET A 17 -5.74 -9.44 -29.21
CA MET A 17 -7.01 -10.16 -29.39
C MET A 17 -8.23 -9.38 -28.90
N VAL A 18 -8.12 -8.71 -27.76
CA VAL A 18 -9.21 -7.98 -27.11
C VAL A 18 -8.66 -6.67 -26.57
N ASN A 19 -9.32 -5.56 -26.92
CA ASN A 19 -8.93 -4.25 -26.42
C ASN A 19 -9.15 -4.18 -24.90
N GLY A 20 -8.12 -3.82 -24.14
CA GLY A 20 -8.16 -3.77 -22.67
C GLY A 20 -9.01 -2.62 -22.12
N SER A 21 -9.38 -1.65 -22.97
CA SER A 21 -10.08 -0.43 -22.58
C SER A 21 -11.37 -0.65 -21.77
N THR A 22 -12.14 -1.69 -22.10
CA THR A 22 -13.38 -2.02 -21.37
C THR A 22 -13.10 -2.53 -19.95
N HIS A 23 -11.96 -3.20 -19.73
CA HIS A 23 -11.58 -3.69 -18.40
C HIS A 23 -11.03 -2.57 -17.53
N VAL A 24 -10.32 -1.61 -18.12
CA VAL A 24 -9.86 -0.39 -17.45
C VAL A 24 -11.05 0.47 -16.98
N GLU A 25 -12.09 0.57 -17.81
CA GLU A 25 -13.31 1.27 -17.45
C GLU A 25 -13.97 0.65 -16.21
N TRP A 26 -14.06 -0.68 -16.10
CA TRP A 26 -14.60 -1.34 -14.91
C TRP A 26 -13.75 -1.15 -13.64
N LEU A 27 -12.44 -0.93 -13.77
CA LEU A 27 -11.56 -0.65 -12.64
C LEU A 27 -11.68 0.80 -12.14
N SER A 28 -12.13 1.71 -13.01
CA SER A 28 -12.24 3.15 -12.71
C SER A 28 -13.68 3.56 -12.39
N ASP A 29 -14.65 2.98 -13.09
CA ASP A 29 -16.08 3.17 -12.94
C ASP A 29 -16.73 1.87 -12.43
N PHE A 30 -17.04 1.91 -11.15
CA PHE A 30 -17.67 0.82 -10.44
C PHE A 30 -19.14 0.61 -10.85
N GLU A 31 -19.86 1.68 -11.22
CA GLU A 31 -21.27 1.58 -11.61
C GLU A 31 -21.41 0.78 -12.91
N ALA A 32 -20.47 0.98 -13.84
CA ALA A 32 -20.35 0.17 -15.05
C ALA A 32 -20.08 -1.32 -14.75
N PHE A 33 -19.21 -1.62 -13.76
CA PHE A 33 -18.94 -2.99 -13.33
C PHE A 33 -20.17 -3.64 -12.66
N GLU A 34 -20.83 -2.94 -11.73
CA GLU A 34 -22.00 -3.44 -11.02
C GLU A 34 -23.16 -3.72 -11.99
N ALA A 35 -23.37 -2.84 -12.97
CA ALA A 35 -24.35 -3.05 -14.03
C ALA A 35 -24.05 -4.30 -14.86
N ALA A 36 -22.78 -4.52 -15.21
CA ALA A 36 -22.34 -5.72 -15.94
C ALA A 36 -22.54 -7.01 -15.12
N VAL A 37 -22.25 -6.98 -13.81
CA VAL A 37 -22.46 -8.15 -12.92
C VAL A 37 -23.94 -8.44 -12.70
N LYS A 38 -24.77 -7.41 -12.47
CA LYS A 38 -26.23 -7.55 -12.32
C LYS A 38 -26.91 -8.10 -13.57
N SER A 39 -26.35 -7.84 -14.75
CA SER A 39 -26.84 -8.42 -16.01
C SER A 39 -26.66 -9.95 -16.10
N LYS A 40 -25.80 -10.54 -15.26
CA LYS A 40 -25.52 -11.98 -15.19
C LYS A 40 -25.77 -12.52 -13.78
N PRO A 41 -27.03 -12.72 -13.37
CA PRO A 41 -27.36 -13.21 -12.04
C PRO A 41 -26.83 -14.63 -11.86
N SER A 42 -25.72 -14.74 -11.12
CA SER A 42 -25.11 -15.99 -10.69
C SER A 42 -24.76 -15.84 -9.22
N VAL A 43 -24.61 -16.95 -8.49
CA VAL A 43 -24.18 -16.92 -7.07
C VAL A 43 -22.83 -16.19 -6.90
N SER A 44 -22.00 -16.16 -7.95
CA SER A 44 -20.77 -15.38 -8.01
C SER A 44 -21.00 -13.86 -8.07
N GLY A 45 -22.16 -13.41 -8.57
CA GLY A 45 -22.52 -11.99 -8.66
C GLY A 45 -22.88 -11.37 -7.31
N ASP A 46 -23.60 -12.09 -6.43
CA ASP A 46 -23.93 -11.59 -5.09
C ASP A 46 -22.69 -11.52 -4.18
N LEU A 47 -21.80 -12.51 -4.27
CA LEU A 47 -20.51 -12.48 -3.58
C LEU A 47 -19.62 -11.35 -4.12
N ALA A 48 -19.54 -11.19 -5.44
CA ALA A 48 -18.80 -10.11 -6.07
C ALA A 48 -19.29 -8.75 -5.60
N ASN A 49 -20.62 -8.53 -5.52
CA ASN A 49 -21.21 -7.30 -4.99
C ASN A 49 -20.80 -7.02 -3.53
N SER A 50 -20.76 -8.04 -2.67
CA SER A 50 -20.35 -7.87 -1.26
C SER A 50 -18.85 -7.52 -1.09
N LEU A 51 -17.99 -8.05 -1.96
CA LEU A 51 -16.54 -7.78 -1.94
C LEU A 51 -16.20 -6.45 -2.64
N CYS A 52 -17.10 -5.98 -3.50
CA CYS A 52 -16.86 -4.88 -4.42
C CYS A 52 -16.54 -3.54 -3.75
N LEU A 53 -17.21 -3.22 -2.63
CA LEU A 53 -16.94 -1.99 -1.86
C LEU A 53 -15.50 -1.94 -1.31
N THR A 54 -14.91 -3.09 -0.97
CA THR A 54 -13.51 -3.16 -0.53
C THR A 54 -12.55 -3.08 -1.72
N LEU A 55 -12.99 -3.58 -2.88
CA LEU A 55 -12.22 -3.60 -4.10
C LEU A 55 -12.10 -2.22 -4.75
N GLU A 56 -13.09 -1.33 -4.58
CA GLU A 56 -13.04 0.03 -5.13
C GLU A 56 -11.84 0.84 -4.61
N GLU A 57 -11.64 0.88 -3.28
CA GLU A 57 -10.49 1.59 -2.69
C GLU A 57 -9.14 0.96 -3.08
N PHE A 58 -9.14 -0.34 -3.36
CA PHE A 58 -7.96 -1.09 -3.74
C PHE A 58 -7.59 -0.88 -5.22
N TYR A 59 -8.58 -0.98 -6.12
CA TYR A 59 -8.37 -0.84 -7.56
C TYR A 59 -8.12 0.59 -8.01
N LYS A 60 -8.68 1.61 -7.34
CA LYS A 60 -8.34 3.02 -7.61
C LYS A 60 -6.87 3.37 -7.43
N LYS A 61 -6.16 2.62 -6.58
CA LYS A 61 -4.73 2.85 -6.28
C LYS A 61 -3.81 2.01 -7.15
N LEU A 62 -4.33 1.01 -7.85
CA LEU A 62 -3.55 0.09 -8.65
C LEU A 62 -3.16 0.73 -9.98
N LYS A 63 -1.85 0.75 -10.26
CA LYS A 63 -1.36 1.05 -11.60
C LYS A 63 -1.67 -0.15 -12.49
N TYR A 64 -2.13 0.14 -13.70
CA TYR A 64 -2.35 -0.87 -14.72
C TYR A 64 -1.55 -0.55 -15.98
N ALA A 65 -1.26 -1.58 -16.75
CA ALA A 65 -0.65 -1.48 -18.06
C ALA A 65 -1.25 -2.53 -18.98
N GLU A 66 -1.29 -2.21 -20.27
CA GLU A 66 -1.84 -3.03 -21.33
C GLU A 66 -0.70 -3.50 -22.22
N VAL A 67 -0.54 -4.81 -22.40
CA VAL A 67 0.55 -5.38 -23.19
C VAL A 67 0.11 -6.48 -24.12
N SER A 68 0.84 -6.64 -25.21
CA SER A 68 0.86 -7.90 -25.94
C SER A 68 2.26 -8.49 -25.86
N CYS A 69 2.38 -9.63 -25.16
CA CYS A 69 3.63 -10.38 -25.18
C CYS A 69 3.96 -10.97 -26.57
N ARG A 70 3.01 -10.95 -27.52
CA ARG A 70 3.22 -11.48 -28.87
C ARG A 70 3.76 -10.43 -29.83
N THR A 71 3.22 -9.22 -29.77
CA THR A 71 3.59 -8.10 -30.65
C THR A 71 4.52 -7.10 -29.99
N GLU A 72 4.87 -7.32 -28.72
CA GLU A 72 5.72 -6.45 -27.87
C GLU A 72 5.13 -5.06 -27.60
N GLN A 73 3.85 -4.86 -27.94
CA GLN A 73 3.14 -3.60 -27.72
C GLN A 73 2.91 -3.35 -26.23
N GLY A 74 3.05 -2.09 -25.80
CA GLY A 74 2.76 -1.62 -24.45
C GLY A 74 3.84 -1.92 -23.40
N PHE A 75 4.96 -2.54 -23.78
CA PHE A 75 6.03 -2.88 -22.83
C PHE A 75 6.75 -1.65 -22.27
N GLU A 76 6.85 -0.57 -23.05
CA GLU A 76 7.43 0.70 -22.60
C GLU A 76 6.63 1.31 -21.44
N ASP A 77 5.31 1.23 -21.49
CA ASP A 77 4.42 1.71 -20.43
C ASP A 77 4.57 0.89 -19.14
N VAL A 78 4.79 -0.43 -19.26
CA VAL A 78 5.09 -1.29 -18.10
C VAL A 78 6.37 -0.83 -17.42
N VAL A 79 7.45 -0.63 -18.18
CA VAL A 79 8.76 -0.24 -17.61
C VAL A 79 8.65 1.11 -16.91
N LYS A 80 8.03 2.10 -17.56
CA LYS A 80 7.80 3.43 -16.98
C LYS A 80 6.98 3.37 -15.69
N ASN A 81 5.92 2.57 -15.68
CA ASN A 81 5.08 2.41 -14.48
C ASN A 81 5.83 1.65 -13.37
N PHE A 82 6.73 0.72 -13.72
CA PHE A 82 7.57 -0.02 -12.79
C PHE A 82 8.55 0.89 -12.06
N ASP A 83 9.19 1.83 -12.75
CA ASP A 83 10.11 2.80 -12.13
C ASP A 83 9.43 3.62 -11.03
N GLY A 84 8.16 4.00 -11.28
CA GLY A 84 7.33 4.67 -10.28
C GLY A 84 7.02 3.79 -9.06
N LEU A 85 6.78 2.49 -9.26
CA LEU A 85 6.52 1.55 -8.15
C LEU A 85 7.80 1.23 -7.36
N ILE A 86 8.96 1.18 -8.00
CA ILE A 86 10.25 1.00 -7.32
C ILE A 86 10.53 2.20 -6.41
N SER A 87 10.25 3.41 -6.89
CA SER A 87 10.41 4.64 -6.11
C SER A 87 9.48 4.65 -4.88
N GLU A 88 8.21 4.27 -5.07
CA GLU A 88 7.22 4.13 -4.00
C GLU A 88 7.64 3.09 -2.95
N PHE A 89 8.13 1.92 -3.39
CA PHE A 89 8.64 0.88 -2.50
C PHE A 89 9.82 1.37 -1.65
N ASN A 90 10.79 2.04 -2.26
CA ASN A 90 11.97 2.54 -1.56
C ASN A 90 11.62 3.60 -0.51
N GLN A 91 10.65 4.46 -0.81
CA GLN A 91 10.12 5.44 0.13
C GLN A 91 9.46 4.75 1.33
N ASP A 92 8.59 3.77 1.09
CA ASP A 92 7.93 2.99 2.13
C ASP A 92 8.95 2.28 3.05
N VAL A 93 10.01 1.70 2.46
CA VAL A 93 11.09 1.06 3.22
C VAL A 93 11.76 2.05 4.18
N SER A 94 12.14 3.23 3.69
CA SER A 94 12.78 4.28 4.49
C SER A 94 11.88 4.79 5.62
N ASP A 95 10.58 4.97 5.35
CA ASP A 95 9.60 5.41 6.34
C ASP A 95 9.39 4.38 7.46
N LEU A 96 9.45 3.09 7.12
CA LEU A 96 9.40 2.02 8.12
C LEU A 96 10.66 1.99 8.99
N GLU A 97 11.83 2.27 8.41
CA GLU A 97 13.09 2.33 9.16
C GLU A 97 13.12 3.51 10.15
N THR A 98 12.70 4.70 9.72
CA THR A 98 12.60 5.88 10.61
C THR A 98 11.60 5.66 11.73
N LYS A 99 10.41 5.09 11.42
CA LYS A 99 9.41 4.74 12.45
C LYS A 99 9.96 3.71 13.44
N LYS A 100 10.69 2.68 12.97
CA LYS A 100 11.34 1.70 13.85
C LYS A 100 12.35 2.37 14.79
N LYS A 101 13.21 3.26 14.27
CA LYS A 101 14.21 4.00 15.07
C LYS A 101 13.53 4.86 16.15
N ASN A 102 12.51 5.64 15.80
CA ASN A 102 11.81 6.52 16.75
C ASN A 102 11.15 5.73 17.89
N ILE A 103 10.53 4.58 17.59
CA ILE A 103 9.97 3.71 18.64
C ILE A 103 11.08 3.10 19.51
N GLN A 104 12.24 2.77 18.95
CA GLN A 104 13.37 2.26 19.73
C GLN A 104 13.89 3.32 20.72
N THR A 105 14.03 4.58 20.26
CA THR A 105 14.43 5.72 21.09
C THR A 105 13.43 5.97 22.21
N GLN A 106 12.12 6.01 21.90
CA GLN A 106 11.07 6.19 22.91
C GLN A 106 11.02 5.03 23.92
N LYS A 107 11.27 3.79 23.49
CA LYS A 107 11.34 2.63 24.41
C LYS A 107 12.57 2.73 25.33
N ASN A 108 13.70 3.20 24.83
CA ASN A 108 14.90 3.38 25.62
C ASN A 108 14.73 4.53 26.63
N GLU A 109 14.20 5.68 26.22
CA GLU A 109 13.89 6.80 27.14
C GLU A 109 12.90 6.40 28.24
N ASN A 110 11.87 5.63 27.90
CA ASN A 110 10.89 5.16 28.88
C ASN A 110 11.45 4.11 29.84
N LYS A 111 12.42 3.28 29.41
CA LYS A 111 13.17 2.39 30.31
C LYS A 111 14.10 3.16 31.23
N THR A 112 14.79 4.16 30.71
CA THR A 112 15.68 5.04 31.48
C THR A 112 14.88 5.78 32.56
N LYS A 113 13.76 6.43 32.21
CA LYS A 113 12.88 7.12 33.17
C LYS A 113 12.25 6.18 34.21
N LYS A 114 11.83 4.96 33.82
CA LYS A 114 11.35 3.94 34.80
C LYS A 114 12.46 3.39 35.70
N GLY A 115 13.70 3.34 35.23
CA GLY A 115 14.87 2.97 36.04
C GLY A 115 15.18 4.04 37.10
N TYR A 116 15.18 5.31 36.72
CA TYR A 116 15.36 6.44 37.65
C TYR A 116 14.25 6.58 38.69
N LEU A 117 13.01 6.18 38.37
CA LEU A 117 11.89 6.18 39.33
C LEU A 117 11.87 4.95 40.25
N LYS A 118 12.58 3.86 39.91
CA LYS A 118 12.58 2.60 40.66
C LYS A 118 13.84 2.40 41.53
N GLY A 119 14.89 3.19 41.31
CA GLY A 119 16.05 3.30 42.20
C GLY A 119 16.02 4.60 42.97
N GLU A 120 15.52 4.58 44.21
CA GLU A 120 15.60 5.73 45.12
C GLU A 120 17.07 6.10 45.40
N LYS A 121 17.44 7.34 45.10
CA LYS A 121 18.07 8.29 46.05
C LYS A 121 18.06 9.68 45.44
N ILE A 122 17.06 10.47 45.82
CA ILE A 122 17.06 11.92 45.61
C ILE A 122 17.94 12.51 46.72
N HIS A 123 19.23 12.71 46.45
CA HIS A 123 20.08 13.58 47.25
C HIS A 123 20.36 14.85 46.43
N PHE A 124 19.54 15.88 46.62
CA PHE A 124 19.94 17.24 46.30
C PHE A 124 20.58 17.83 47.56
N VAL A 125 21.91 17.75 47.63
CA VAL A 125 22.69 18.64 48.48
C VAL A 125 22.72 19.99 47.76
N LEU A 126 21.84 20.89 48.16
CA LEU A 126 21.99 22.30 47.85
C LEU A 126 22.98 22.89 48.86
N GLU A 127 24.27 22.76 48.56
CA GLU A 127 25.29 23.59 49.23
C GLU A 127 25.11 25.03 48.77
N LYS A 128 24.74 25.89 49.73
CA LYS A 128 24.91 27.34 49.65
C LYS A 128 26.40 27.66 49.58
N PRO A 129 26.79 28.67 48.79
CA PRO A 129 27.82 29.57 49.24
C PRO A 129 27.31 31.01 49.34
N GLU A 130 27.94 31.70 50.29
CA GLU A 130 27.75 33.08 50.74
C GLU A 130 28.06 34.13 49.67
#